data_AF-A0A1S1SVH9-F1
#
_entry.id   AF-A0A1S1SVH9-F1
#
_cell.length_a   1.000
_cell.length_b   1.000
_cell.length_c   1.000
_cell.angle_alpha   90.00
_cell.angle_beta   90.00
_cell.angle_gamma   90.00
#
_symmetry.space_group_name_H-M   'P 1'
#
loop_
_entity.id
_entity.type
_entity.pdbx_description
1 polymer ?
#
loop_
_entity_poly.entity_id
_entity_poly.type
_entity_poly.pdbx_seq_one_letter_code
_entity_poly.pdbx_strand_id
1 'polypeptide(L)' 'MNIHRTFALDSDLTFEVLERPPVGAVRIFGRAGEARELLLLAENQTSAETWLKAHRYPGPVMDEVTTDEVAAADVKGRAA' A
#
# COMPACT_ATOMS: atom_id res chain seq x y z
N MET A 1 -15.57 -5.09 -10.78
CA MET A 1 -16.19 -3.76 -10.72
C MET A 1 -15.69 -3.10 -9.45
N ASN A 2 -14.92 -2.03 -9.55
CA ASN A 2 -14.40 -1.32 -8.39
C ASN A 2 -15.39 -0.23 -8.01
N ILE A 3 -15.76 -0.17 -6.73
CA ILE A 3 -16.63 0.88 -6.20
C ILE A 3 -15.74 1.84 -5.43
N HIS A 4 -15.59 3.05 -5.96
CA HIS A 4 -14.89 4.13 -5.24
C HIS A 4 -15.93 4.86 -4.39
N ARG A 5 -15.65 4.97 -3.08
CA ARG A 5 -16.43 5.79 -2.15
C ARG A 5 -15.50 6.76 -1.45
N THR A 6 -15.91 8.01 -1.36
CA THR A 6 -15.20 9.06 -0.64
C THR A 6 -16.04 9.47 0.56
N PHE A 7 -15.42 9.58 1.72
CA PHE A 7 -16.04 10.04 2.96
C PHE A 7 -15.36 11.32 3.42
N ALA A 8 -16.13 12.25 3.99
CA ALA A 8 -15.59 13.44 4.61
C ALA A 8 -14.82 13.08 5.89
N LEU A 9 -13.84 13.90 6.27
CA LEU A 9 -13.01 13.65 7.46
C LEU A 9 -13.77 13.81 8.77
N ASP A 10 -14.85 14.58 8.77
CA ASP A 10 -15.77 14.86 9.87
C ASP A 10 -16.99 13.93 9.88
N SER A 11 -16.92 12.84 9.12
CA SER A 11 -17.93 11.79 9.10
C SER A 11 -17.98 11.02 10.44
N ASP A 12 -19.19 10.67 10.91
CA ASP A 12 -19.40 9.82 12.10
C ASP A 12 -19.01 8.34 11.89
N LEU A 13 -18.38 8.01 10.76
CA LEU A 13 -17.91 6.67 10.44
C LEU A 13 -16.61 6.36 11.15
N THR A 14 -16.54 5.17 11.76
CA THR A 14 -15.28 4.62 12.29
C THR A 14 -14.63 3.72 11.25
N PHE A 15 -13.33 3.89 11.06
CA PHE A 15 -12.53 3.07 10.15
C PHE A 15 -11.59 2.18 10.95
N GLU A 16 -11.52 0.91 10.56
CA GLU A 16 -10.61 -0.08 11.15
C GLU A 16 -9.70 -0.67 10.08
N VAL A 17 -8.45 -0.92 10.44
CA VAL A 17 -7.50 -1.63 9.57
C VAL A 17 -7.70 -3.13 9.78
N LEU A 18 -8.37 -3.78 8.82
CA LEU A 18 -8.66 -5.22 8.89
C LEU A 18 -7.44 -6.09 8.62
N GLU A 19 -6.53 -5.62 7.76
CA GLU A 19 -5.36 -6.38 7.34
C GLU A 19 -4.20 -5.43 7.05
N ARG A 20 -2.98 -5.88 7.40
CA ARG A 20 -1.72 -5.24 7.04
C ARG A 20 -0.97 -6.14 6.07
N PRO A 21 -0.26 -5.57 5.07
CA PRO A 21 0.58 -6.36 4.18
C PRO A 21 1.57 -7.24 4.95
N PRO A 22 1.74 -8.52 4.59
CA PRO A 22 2.70 -9.40 5.24
C PRO A 22 4.13 -9.05 4.84
N VAL A 23 5.10 -9.35 5.72
CA VAL A 23 6.53 -9.19 5.44
C VAL A 23 6.89 -9.93 4.14
N GLY A 24 7.70 -9.29 3.30
CA GLY A 24 8.10 -9.80 1.99
C GLY A 24 7.12 -9.47 0.86
N ALA A 25 5.91 -8.98 1.15
CA ALA A 25 5.04 -8.41 0.13
C ALA A 25 5.65 -7.11 -0.42
N VAL A 26 5.30 -6.75 -1.66
CA VAL A 26 5.87 -5.59 -2.34
C VAL A 26 4.78 -4.64 -2.78
N ARG A 27 4.85 -3.39 -2.30
CA ARG A 27 3.97 -2.29 -2.70
C ARG A 27 4.53 -1.65 -3.97
N ILE A 28 3.70 -1.51 -4.99
CA ILE A 28 4.05 -0.83 -6.25
C ILE A 28 3.29 0.49 -6.32
N PHE A 29 4.02 1.59 -6.43
CA PHE A 29 3.48 2.93 -6.55
C PHE A 29 3.71 3.51 -7.94
N GLY A 30 2.77 4.33 -8.41
CA GLY A 30 2.87 4.96 -9.73
C GLY A 30 3.91 6.08 -9.81
N ARG A 31 4.36 6.61 -8.67
CA ARG A 31 5.39 7.66 -8.57
C ARG A 31 6.05 7.67 -7.19
N ALA A 32 7.17 8.38 -7.08
CA ALA A 32 7.77 8.74 -5.80
C ALA A 32 7.02 9.89 -5.11
N GLY A 33 7.31 10.10 -3.81
CA GLY A 33 6.76 11.18 -2.98
C GLY A 33 5.70 10.71 -1.98
N GLU A 34 5.27 11.59 -1.08
CA GLU A 34 4.36 11.23 0.02
C GLU A 34 2.92 10.97 -0.45
N ALA A 35 2.43 11.74 -1.44
CA ALA A 35 1.11 11.55 -2.04
C ALA A 35 1.16 10.52 -3.20
N ARG A 36 1.87 9.41 -3.00
CA ARG A 36 1.99 8.32 -3.98
C ARG A 36 0.79 7.39 -3.87
N GLU A 37 0.23 7.01 -5.02
CA GLU A 37 -0.89 6.07 -5.10
C GLU A 37 -0.36 4.63 -5.21
N LEU A 38 -0.90 3.74 -4.38
CA LEU A 38 -0.63 2.31 -4.45
C LEU A 38 -1.36 1.70 -5.66
N LEU A 39 -0.62 1.21 -6.64
CA LEU A 39 -1.15 0.57 -7.84
C LEU A 39 -1.42 -0.91 -7.62
N LEU A 40 -0.50 -1.59 -6.92
CA LEU A 40 -0.58 -3.02 -6.64
C LEU A 40 0.12 -3.35 -5.31
N LEU A 41 -0.45 -4.27 -4.55
CA LEU A 41 0.26 -5.02 -3.52
C LEU A 41 0.55 -6.42 -4.05
N ALA A 42 1.82 -6.71 -4.35
CA ALA A 42 2.25 -8.02 -4.81
C ALA A 42 2.68 -8.89 -3.63
N GLU A 43 2.48 -10.20 -3.74
CA GLU A 43 2.83 -11.17 -2.68
C GLU A 43 4.33 -11.27 -2.42
N ASN A 44 5.16 -11.00 -3.42
CA ASN A 44 6.61 -11.03 -3.35
C ASN A 44 7.24 -10.26 -4.52
N GLN A 45 8.58 -10.14 -4.47
CA GLN A 45 9.39 -9.47 -5.48
C GLN A 45 9.19 -10.02 -6.90
N THR A 46 9.13 -11.35 -7.07
CA THR A 46 8.98 -11.97 -8.40
C THR A 46 7.62 -11.64 -9.02
N SER A 47 6.55 -11.67 -8.23
CA SER A 47 5.22 -11.26 -8.67
C SER A 47 5.17 -9.79 -9.06
N ALA A 48 5.84 -8.92 -8.29
CA ALA A 48 5.90 -7.49 -8.59
C ALA A 48 6.63 -7.19 -9.91
N GLU A 49 7.79 -7.80 -10.13
CA GLU A 49 8.55 -7.65 -11.37
C GLU A 49 7.78 -8.18 -12.59
N THR A 50 7.06 -9.29 -12.42
CA THR A 50 6.22 -9.86 -13.47
C THR A 50 5.12 -8.88 -13.86
N TRP A 51 4.49 -8.25 -12.88
CA TRP A 51 3.45 -7.25 -13.13
C TRP A 51 4.00 -6.00 -13.83
N LEU A 52 5.18 -5.49 -13.41
CA LEU A 52 5.81 -4.33 -14.06
C LEU A 52 6.25 -4.60 -15.50
N LYS A 53 6.71 -5.82 -15.81
CA LYS A 53 7.01 -6.21 -17.19
C LYS A 53 5.75 -6.16 -18.08
N ALA A 54 4.60 -6.51 -17.51
CA ALA A 54 3.32 -6.45 -18.19
C ALA A 54 2.72 -5.02 -18.28
N HIS A 55 3.09 -4.12 -17.36
CA HIS A 55 2.50 -2.78 -17.24
C HIS A 55 3.57 -1.68 -17.33
N ARG A 56 3.56 -0.92 -18.43
CA ARG A 56 4.53 0.17 -18.68
C ARG A 56 4.13 1.46 -17.98
N TYR A 57 4.23 1.48 -16.65
CA TYR A 57 4.13 2.72 -15.88
C TYR A 57 5.44 3.51 -15.95
N PRO A 58 5.40 4.85 -16.07
CA PRO A 58 6.61 5.67 -16.03
C PRO A 58 7.07 5.87 -14.59
N GLY A 59 8.29 5.41 -14.27
CA GLY A 59 8.91 5.62 -12.95
C GLY A 59 8.19 4.94 -11.78
N PRO A 60 7.81 3.65 -11.88
CA PRO A 60 7.18 2.94 -10.77
C PRO A 60 8.18 2.78 -9.63
N VAL A 61 7.68 2.87 -8.40
CA VAL A 61 8.48 2.66 -7.19
C VAL A 61 8.02 1.37 -6.54
N MET A 62 8.95 0.45 -6.31
CA MET A 62 8.74 -0.77 -5.55
C MET A 62 9.23 -0.57 -4.12
N ASP A 63 8.47 -1.06 -3.15
CA ASP A 63 8.74 -0.90 -1.73
C ASP A 63 8.34 -2.18 -0.99
N GLU A 64 9.32 -2.92 -0.48
CA GLU A 64 9.12 -4.19 0.20
C GLU A 64 8.69 -3.98 1.65
N VAL A 65 7.73 -4.79 2.10
CA VAL A 65 7.29 -4.84 3.49
C VAL A 65 8.38 -5.53 4.32
N THR A 66 9.08 -4.77 5.15
CA THR A 66 10.12 -5.31 6.04
C THR A 66 9.61 -5.66 7.44
N THR A 67 10.33 -6.50 8.18
CA THR A 67 9.96 -6.85 9.56
C THR A 67 9.93 -5.63 10.49
N ASP A 68 10.88 -4.71 10.31
CA ASP A 68 11.00 -3.50 11.15
C ASP A 68 9.80 -2.56 10.98
N GLU A 69 9.26 -2.43 9.76
CA GLU A 69 8.07 -1.60 9.53
C GLU A 69 6.81 -2.21 10.14
N VAL A 70 6.65 -3.54 10.13
CA VAL A 70 5.50 -4.22 10.72
C VAL A 70 5.52 -4.04 12.24
N ALA A 71 6.69 -4.23 12.86
CA ALA A 71 6.87 -4.00 14.29
C ALA A 71 6.56 -2.54 14.70
N ALA A 72 6.92 -1.56 13.88
CA ALA A 72 6.60 -0.15 14.12
C ALA A 72 5.10 0.17 13.94
N ALA A 73 4.40 -0.55 13.05
CA ALA A 73 2.99 -0.34 12.78
C ALA A 73 2.07 -0.82 13.91
N ASP A 74 2.47 -1.86 14.65
CA ASP A 74 1.71 -2.37 15.81
C ASP A 74 1.73 -1.39 17.00
N VAL A 75 2.76 -0.56 17.12
CA VAL A 75 2.90 0.43 18.20
C VAL A 75 2.11 1.72 17.91
N LYS A 76 1.72 1.97 16.66
CA LYS A 76 1.06 3.21 16.22
C LYS A 76 -0.34 2.94 15.66
N GLY A 77 -1.31 2.80 16.55
CA GLY A 77 -2.63 3.37 16.29
C GLY A 77 -2.42 4.88 16.12
N ARG A 78 -2.79 5.46 14.99
CA ARG A 78 -2.67 6.92 14.80
C ARG A 78 -3.50 7.58 15.89
N ALA A 79 -2.84 8.22 16.86
CA ALA A 79 -3.48 9.16 17.75
C ALA A 79 -4.15 10.21 16.85
N ALA A 80 -5.47 10.34 17.00
CA ALA A 80 -6.28 11.35 16.35
C ALA A 80 -5.92 12.75 16.88
#